data_AF-A0A522W4N2-F1
#
_entry.id   AF-A0A522W4N2-F1
#
_cell.length_a   1.000
_cell.length_b   1.000
_cell.length_c   1.000
_cell.angle_alpha   90.00
_cell.angle_beta   90.00
_cell.angle_gamma   90.00
#
_symmetry.space_group_name_H-M   'P 1'
#
loop_
_entity.id
_entity.type
_entity.pdbx_description
1 polymer ?
#
loop_
_entity_poly.entity_id
_entity_poly.type
_entity_poly.pdbx_seq_one_letter_code
_entity_poly.pdbx_strand_id
1 'polypeptide(L)'
;MVKKKFVIIDGNAILHRAFHALPPLKNREGKLVNAVYGFASIFLKTLKDLKPDYIAVAFDMPGKTFRHIEFPEYKAQREKKPQDLYDQIPMIKEVLTAFKTAIFEKEGYEADDIIGTLTRAAQKSAEQNAEIPASPTGGRGTGIENIIVTGDLDALQLVDENTKVCALKQGISETIIYDEKAVIERYGLRPDQMIDYKALRGDPSDNIPGVPGIGEKTAAELLASYETIEKIYKAVNEAGDKEPAGISKRVFEKLRENEPIAFLSKKLVTIIKDAPIDFELENLKVRPIDRANAAELFQKLGFKSLLARLKESDNTALPAAQTQDRLFAQTAASSDSKEQGYILVDTEQKFQDFLIKIQKQDFFVFDCESTSLNPLEADLLGISFCWKKGEAHFASVKALPKFLPLLKPIFANPKIRKAGHNLKYDIRVLKHSGIAVEGVFFDTMVASYILNPGERQHNLDKIVFEEFGYEMMPIEALIGEKRNEQIPMRDVSMEKLSWYSCEDANFTFRIYEKLSQELKDKKLQRLFDEIDLPMVSILAWMEDFGMKIDAGYLSEMSKEAHIQADKLEKEIIKLAGIEFNVNSTKQLK
;
A
#
# COMPACT_ATOMS: atom_id res chain seq x y z
N MET A 1 12.62 27.40 -22.53
CA MET A 1 12.68 27.76 -21.10
C MET A 1 12.22 26.53 -20.33
N VAL A 2 12.97 26.08 -19.33
CA VAL A 2 12.50 24.99 -18.45
C VAL A 2 11.60 25.63 -17.40
N LYS A 3 10.30 25.36 -17.45
CA LYS A 3 9.37 25.80 -16.40
C LYS A 3 9.64 24.98 -15.14
N LYS A 4 9.67 25.63 -13.98
CA LYS A 4 9.70 24.92 -12.69
C LYS A 4 8.34 24.28 -12.45
N LYS A 5 8.30 23.09 -11.88
CA LYS A 5 7.06 22.35 -11.65
C LYS A 5 6.56 22.56 -10.23
N PHE A 6 5.32 23.03 -10.10
CA PHE A 6 4.60 23.07 -8.84
C PHE A 6 3.50 22.02 -8.85
N VAL A 7 3.62 21.01 -7.97
CA VAL A 7 2.62 19.97 -7.81
C VAL A 7 1.71 20.30 -6.63
N ILE A 8 0.40 20.31 -6.87
CA ILE A 8 -0.61 20.54 -5.85
C ILE A 8 -1.45 19.29 -5.74
N ILE A 9 -1.50 18.70 -4.55
CA ILE A 9 -2.16 17.43 -4.31
C ILE A 9 -3.47 17.68 -3.56
N ASP A 10 -4.56 17.13 -4.07
CA ASP A 10 -5.83 17.06 -3.36
C ASP A 10 -5.81 15.93 -2.33
N GLY A 11 -5.65 16.30 -1.07
CA GLY A 11 -5.55 15.40 0.06
C GLY A 11 -6.80 14.53 0.22
N ASN A 12 -7.97 15.15 0.11
CA ASN A 12 -9.26 14.51 0.35
C ASN A 12 -9.61 13.53 -0.78
N ALA A 13 -9.47 13.94 -2.04
CA ALA A 13 -9.78 13.05 -3.17
C ALA A 13 -8.87 11.82 -3.20
N ILE A 14 -7.57 11.99 -2.89
CA ILE A 14 -6.62 10.87 -2.85
C ILE A 14 -6.89 9.95 -1.67
N LEU A 15 -7.17 10.50 -0.48
CA LEU A 15 -7.57 9.72 0.70
C LEU A 15 -8.78 8.84 0.38
N HIS A 16 -9.85 9.42 -0.16
CA HIS A 16 -11.07 8.69 -0.51
C HIS A 16 -10.79 7.58 -1.51
N ARG A 17 -10.00 7.86 -2.55
CA ARG A 17 -9.63 6.85 -3.55
C ARG A 17 -8.82 5.72 -2.92
N ALA A 18 -7.83 6.05 -2.09
CA ALA A 18 -7.00 5.05 -1.41
C ALA A 18 -7.82 4.12 -0.51
N PHE A 19 -8.76 4.68 0.25
CA PHE A 19 -9.62 3.91 1.16
C PHE A 19 -10.52 2.91 0.44
N HIS A 20 -11.10 3.31 -0.70
CA HIS A 20 -12.01 2.44 -1.47
C HIS A 20 -11.27 1.46 -2.39
N ALA A 21 -10.07 1.79 -2.84
CA ALA A 21 -9.29 0.94 -3.74
C ALA A 21 -8.54 -0.19 -3.01
N LEU A 22 -8.18 0.01 -1.73
CA LEU A 22 -7.39 -0.95 -0.96
C LEU A 22 -8.24 -1.70 0.06
N PRO A 23 -7.97 -3.01 0.27
CA PRO A 23 -8.60 -3.74 1.36
C PRO A 23 -8.23 -3.11 2.71
N PRO A 24 -9.04 -3.33 3.77
CA PRO A 24 -8.70 -2.88 5.11
C PRO A 24 -7.33 -3.43 5.55
N LEU A 25 -6.41 -2.52 5.86
CA LEU A 25 -5.08 -2.82 6.38
C LEU A 25 -5.01 -2.23 7.78
N LYS A 26 -4.48 -2.99 8.73
CA LYS A 26 -4.32 -2.55 10.12
C LYS A 26 -2.84 -2.55 10.49
N ASN A 27 -2.44 -1.59 11.32
CA ASN A 27 -1.12 -1.60 11.96
C ASN A 27 -1.15 -2.48 13.23
N ARG A 28 0.00 -2.59 13.91
CA ARG A 28 0.17 -3.35 15.17
C ARG A 28 -0.76 -2.89 16.31
N GLU A 29 -1.18 -1.62 16.30
CA GLU A 29 -2.15 -1.08 17.27
C GLU A 29 -3.61 -1.42 16.91
N GLY A 30 -3.85 -2.13 15.81
CA GLY A 30 -5.18 -2.47 15.31
C GLY A 30 -5.91 -1.32 14.59
N LYS A 31 -5.24 -0.18 14.37
CA LYS A 31 -5.79 0.99 13.66
C LYS A 31 -5.76 0.76 12.16
N LEU A 32 -6.81 1.21 11.46
CA LEU A 32 -6.86 1.16 10.01
C LEU A 32 -5.85 2.15 9.40
N VAL A 33 -5.08 1.67 8.42
CA VAL A 33 -4.01 2.41 7.75
C VAL A 33 -4.02 2.21 6.22
N ASN A 34 -5.07 1.61 5.66
CA ASN A 34 -5.17 1.36 4.21
C ASN A 34 -5.18 2.64 3.39
N ALA A 35 -5.90 3.67 3.85
CA ALA A 35 -5.95 4.96 3.15
C ALA A 35 -4.60 5.69 3.28
N VAL A 36 -3.95 5.60 4.45
CA VAL A 36 -2.60 6.16 4.67
C VAL A 36 -1.57 5.50 3.73
N TYR A 37 -1.61 4.17 3.60
CA TYR A 37 -0.72 3.42 2.69
C TYR A 37 -0.93 3.83 1.23
N GLY A 38 -2.19 3.90 0.78
CA GLY A 38 -2.52 4.29 -0.59
C GLY A 38 -2.14 5.74 -0.88
N PHE A 39 -2.40 6.66 0.06
CA PHE A 39 -1.98 8.05 -0.05
C PHE A 39 -0.46 8.17 -0.16
N ALA A 40 0.30 7.56 0.76
CA ALA A 40 1.76 7.58 0.75
C ALA A 40 2.33 6.97 -0.54
N SER A 41 1.71 5.93 -1.06
CA SER A 41 2.07 5.32 -2.36
C SER A 41 1.92 6.30 -3.52
N ILE A 42 0.79 7.00 -3.60
CA ILE A 42 0.52 7.99 -4.66
C ILE A 42 1.46 9.19 -4.51
N PHE A 43 1.67 9.64 -3.28
CA PHE A 43 2.57 10.75 -2.97
C PHE A 43 4.01 10.45 -3.42
N LEU A 44 4.57 9.30 -3.04
CA LEU A 44 5.90 8.87 -3.45
C LEU A 44 6.03 8.71 -4.97
N LYS A 45 5.00 8.15 -5.61
CA LYS A 45 4.96 8.02 -7.07
C LYS A 45 4.95 9.40 -7.75
N THR A 46 4.17 10.33 -7.23
CA THR A 46 4.08 11.70 -7.72
C THR A 46 5.44 12.41 -7.66
N LEU A 47 6.16 12.27 -6.56
CA LEU A 47 7.53 12.79 -6.42
C LEU A 47 8.49 12.18 -7.46
N LYS A 48 8.42 10.86 -7.67
CA LYS A 48 9.28 10.12 -8.60
C LYS A 48 9.01 10.48 -10.07
N ASP A 49 7.74 10.51 -10.46
CA ASP A 49 7.33 10.63 -11.86
C ASP A 49 7.32 12.09 -12.33
N LEU A 50 6.79 13.00 -11.50
CA LEU A 50 6.66 14.41 -11.89
C LEU A 50 7.92 15.23 -11.59
N LYS A 51 8.72 14.80 -10.60
CA LYS A 51 9.92 15.50 -10.10
C LYS A 51 9.65 17.00 -9.84
N PRO A 52 8.73 17.33 -8.91
CA PRO A 52 8.39 18.72 -8.63
C PRO A 52 9.57 19.52 -8.07
N ASP A 53 9.62 20.81 -8.39
CA ASP A 53 10.44 21.79 -7.69
C ASP A 53 9.73 22.29 -6.42
N TYR A 54 8.39 22.40 -6.50
CA TYR A 54 7.52 22.83 -5.42
C TYR A 54 6.39 21.81 -5.21
N ILE A 55 5.96 21.60 -3.97
CA ILE A 55 4.88 20.68 -3.63
C ILE A 55 4.02 21.22 -2.48
N ALA A 56 2.70 21.05 -2.60
CA ALA A 56 1.73 21.36 -1.55
C ALA A 56 0.60 20.32 -1.55
N VAL A 57 -0.01 20.11 -0.38
CA VAL A 57 -1.23 19.29 -0.24
C VAL A 57 -2.34 20.12 0.38
N ALA A 58 -3.52 20.10 -0.22
CA ALA A 58 -4.71 20.78 0.30
C ALA A 58 -5.66 19.78 0.98
N PHE A 59 -6.25 20.15 2.10
CA PHE A 59 -7.29 19.38 2.79
C PHE A 59 -8.53 20.24 3.08
N ASP A 60 -9.69 19.58 3.13
CA ASP A 60 -10.92 20.19 3.66
C ASP A 60 -10.84 20.33 5.18
N MET A 61 -11.44 21.38 5.72
CA MET A 61 -11.68 21.55 7.16
C MET A 61 -13.11 21.13 7.54
N PRO A 62 -13.32 20.56 8.74
CA PRO A 62 -14.67 20.36 9.26
C PRO A 62 -15.42 21.69 9.36
N GLY A 63 -16.65 21.75 8.82
CA GLY A 63 -17.49 22.94 8.92
C GLY A 63 -18.35 23.17 7.69
N LYS A 64 -19.20 24.20 7.74
CA LYS A 64 -19.96 24.67 6.57
C LYS A 64 -19.09 25.62 5.75
N THR A 65 -19.06 25.41 4.44
CA THR A 65 -18.46 26.36 3.49
C THR A 65 -19.50 27.39 3.04
N PHE A 66 -19.07 28.42 2.29
CA PHE A 66 -19.99 29.40 1.70
C PHE A 66 -21.09 28.74 0.84
N ARG A 67 -20.77 27.63 0.16
CA ARG A 67 -21.74 26.85 -0.65
C ARG A 67 -22.89 26.31 0.20
N HIS A 68 -22.59 25.82 1.41
CA HIS A 68 -23.60 25.30 2.34
C HIS A 68 -24.46 26.41 2.97
N ILE A 69 -23.94 27.63 3.04
CA ILE A 69 -24.67 28.80 3.56
C ILE A 69 -25.64 29.31 2.47
N GLU A 70 -25.18 29.36 1.23
CA GLU A 70 -25.97 29.87 0.10
C GLU A 70 -26.98 28.85 -0.44
N PHE A 71 -26.66 27.56 -0.41
CA PHE A 71 -27.53 26.48 -0.84
C PHE A 71 -27.49 25.31 0.16
N PRO A 72 -28.42 25.27 1.13
CA PRO A 72 -28.44 24.25 2.18
C PRO A 72 -28.48 22.80 1.69
N GLU A 73 -29.04 22.55 0.50
CA GLU A 73 -29.12 21.23 -0.11
C GLU A 73 -27.81 20.77 -0.77
N TYR A 74 -26.79 21.64 -0.86
CA TYR A 74 -25.47 21.31 -1.41
C TYR A 74 -24.83 20.12 -0.66
N LYS A 75 -24.43 19.08 -1.40
CA LYS A 75 -23.87 17.83 -0.86
C LYS A 75 -24.74 17.13 0.21
N ALA A 76 -26.00 17.52 0.40
CA ALA A 76 -26.85 17.02 1.48
C ALA A 76 -27.18 15.52 1.36
N GLN A 77 -27.20 14.98 0.13
CA GLN A 77 -27.42 13.56 -0.14
C GLN A 77 -26.15 12.70 -0.10
N ARG A 78 -24.97 13.29 0.15
CA ARG A 78 -23.75 12.49 0.31
C ARG A 78 -23.87 11.69 1.60
N GLU A 79 -23.83 10.37 1.48
CA GLU A 79 -23.78 9.48 2.64
C GLU A 79 -22.58 9.84 3.53
N LYS A 80 -22.83 9.98 4.84
CA LYS A 80 -21.77 10.18 5.82
C LYS A 80 -20.81 9.01 5.75
N LYS A 81 -19.55 9.32 5.45
CA LYS A 81 -18.50 8.30 5.31
C LYS A 81 -18.09 7.74 6.68
N PRO A 82 -17.55 6.51 6.73
CA PRO A 82 -17.12 5.89 7.98
C PRO A 82 -16.09 6.76 8.71
N GLN A 83 -16.23 6.87 10.03
CA GLN A 83 -15.29 7.64 10.86
C GLN A 83 -13.84 7.13 10.70
N ASP A 84 -13.68 5.82 10.50
CA ASP A 84 -12.42 5.12 10.19
C ASP A 84 -11.63 5.73 9.01
N LEU A 85 -12.30 6.41 8.07
CA LEU A 85 -11.63 7.14 6.98
C LEU A 85 -10.97 8.43 7.51
N TYR A 86 -11.73 9.21 8.27
CA TYR A 86 -11.28 10.52 8.77
C TYR A 86 -10.21 10.37 9.85
N ASP A 87 -10.27 9.28 10.63
CA ASP A 87 -9.24 8.94 11.63
C ASP A 87 -7.86 8.67 11.01
N GLN A 88 -7.79 8.48 9.68
CA GLN A 88 -6.55 8.32 8.93
C GLN A 88 -5.93 9.63 8.43
N ILE A 89 -6.67 10.75 8.45
CA ILE A 89 -6.15 12.07 8.04
C ILE A 89 -4.98 12.52 8.90
N PRO A 90 -5.02 12.44 10.25
CA PRO A 90 -3.87 12.81 11.09
C PRO A 90 -2.61 12.03 10.73
N MET A 91 -2.73 10.72 10.49
CA MET A 91 -1.60 9.88 10.09
C MET A 91 -1.01 10.28 8.73
N ILE A 92 -1.85 10.72 7.79
CA ILE A 92 -1.37 11.28 6.51
C ILE A 92 -0.61 12.59 6.74
N LYS A 93 -1.10 13.47 7.61
CA LYS A 93 -0.40 14.71 7.95
C LYS A 93 0.95 14.43 8.62
N GLU A 94 1.06 13.40 9.45
CA GLU A 94 2.35 12.92 9.99
C GLU A 94 3.31 12.49 8.87
N VAL A 95 2.82 11.73 7.88
CA VAL A 95 3.61 11.38 6.69
C VAL A 95 4.06 12.63 5.95
N LEU A 96 3.16 13.56 5.62
CA LEU A 96 3.52 14.79 4.90
C LEU A 96 4.53 15.65 5.67
N THR A 97 4.42 15.69 7.00
CA THR A 97 5.37 16.39 7.88
C THR A 97 6.76 15.74 7.83
N ALA A 98 6.84 14.40 7.87
CA ALA A 98 8.11 13.67 7.73
C ALA A 98 8.80 13.95 6.38
N PHE A 99 8.01 14.20 5.33
CA PHE A 99 8.49 14.61 4.01
C PHE A 99 8.63 16.13 3.84
N LYS A 100 8.47 16.91 4.92
CA LYS A 100 8.59 18.39 4.94
C LYS A 100 7.72 19.06 3.87
N THR A 101 6.55 18.49 3.62
CA THR A 101 5.60 18.98 2.61
C THR A 101 4.63 19.95 3.24
N ALA A 102 4.39 21.08 2.57
CA ALA A 102 3.44 22.09 3.05
C ALA A 102 2.00 21.59 2.94
N ILE A 103 1.23 21.80 4.01
CA ILE A 103 -0.17 21.42 4.13
C ILE A 103 -1.01 22.69 4.22
N PHE A 104 -2.04 22.79 3.37
CA PHE A 104 -2.95 23.93 3.34
C PHE A 104 -4.36 23.48 3.69
N GLU A 105 -4.99 24.20 4.62
CA GLU A 105 -6.37 24.00 5.02
C GLU A 105 -6.95 25.33 5.51
N LYS A 106 -8.22 25.61 5.20
CA LYS A 106 -8.86 26.88 5.56
C LYS A 106 -10.34 26.69 5.86
N GLU A 107 -10.77 27.14 7.02
CA GLU A 107 -12.19 27.14 7.39
C GLU A 107 -13.03 27.97 6.41
N GLY A 108 -14.19 27.43 6.01
CA GLY A 108 -15.12 28.07 5.08
C GLY A 108 -14.85 27.82 3.59
N TYR A 109 -13.74 27.16 3.25
CA TYR A 109 -13.32 26.84 1.87
C TYR A 109 -13.09 25.33 1.72
N GLU A 110 -13.33 24.81 0.51
CA GLU A 110 -13.02 23.40 0.17
C GLU A 110 -11.57 23.27 -0.33
N ALA A 111 -11.02 22.06 -0.32
CA ALA A 111 -9.68 21.78 -0.84
C ALA A 111 -9.53 22.26 -2.29
N ASP A 112 -10.58 22.15 -3.11
CA ASP A 112 -10.61 22.65 -4.48
C ASP A 112 -10.37 24.17 -4.57
N ASP A 113 -10.95 24.95 -3.66
CA ASP A 113 -10.77 26.41 -3.58
C ASP A 113 -9.34 26.77 -3.16
N ILE A 114 -8.77 25.98 -2.24
CA ILE A 114 -7.36 26.13 -1.84
C ILE A 114 -6.45 25.83 -3.04
N ILE A 115 -6.72 24.75 -3.78
CA ILE A 115 -5.96 24.38 -4.99
C ILE A 115 -6.05 25.50 -6.03
N GLY A 116 -7.25 26.00 -6.33
CA GLY A 116 -7.45 27.11 -7.26
C GLY A 116 -6.69 28.37 -6.84
N THR A 117 -6.69 28.68 -5.54
CA THR A 117 -5.94 29.81 -5.00
C THR A 117 -4.42 29.61 -5.11
N LEU A 118 -3.91 28.42 -4.80
CA LEU A 118 -2.48 28.08 -4.94
C LEU A 118 -2.01 28.16 -6.40
N THR A 119 -2.81 27.67 -7.36
CA THR A 119 -2.46 27.79 -8.79
C THR A 119 -2.29 29.24 -9.24
N ARG A 120 -3.22 30.11 -8.82
CA ARG A 120 -3.20 31.54 -9.15
C ARG A 120 -2.05 32.26 -8.44
N ALA A 121 -1.81 31.93 -7.17
CA ALA A 121 -0.73 32.52 -6.38
C ALA A 121 0.65 32.19 -6.98
N ALA A 122 0.87 30.93 -7.40
CA ALA A 122 2.10 30.52 -8.06
C ALA A 122 2.32 31.24 -9.39
N GLN A 123 1.27 31.40 -10.22
CA GLN A 123 1.34 32.17 -11.46
C GLN A 123 1.73 33.63 -11.19
N LYS A 124 1.06 34.31 -10.25
CA LYS A 124 1.39 35.69 -9.87
C LYS A 124 2.83 35.83 -9.37
N SER A 125 3.32 34.90 -8.55
CA SER A 125 4.70 34.92 -8.10
C SER A 125 5.71 34.71 -9.23
N ALA A 126 5.36 33.94 -10.27
CA ALA A 126 6.22 33.79 -11.44
C ALA A 126 6.29 35.08 -12.28
N GLU A 127 5.17 35.79 -12.43
CA GLU A 127 5.08 37.07 -13.13
C GLU A 127 5.89 38.18 -12.42
N GLN A 128 5.74 38.31 -11.10
CA GLN A 128 6.45 39.32 -10.30
C GLN A 128 7.97 39.11 -10.30
N ASN A 129 8.44 37.87 -10.38
CA ASN A 129 9.87 37.56 -10.47
C ASN A 129 10.45 37.72 -11.89
N ALA A 130 9.60 37.88 -12.92
CA ALA A 130 10.03 38.11 -14.30
C ALA A 130 10.37 39.58 -14.60
N GLU A 131 9.94 40.53 -13.76
CA GLU A 131 10.16 41.97 -13.93
C GLU A 131 11.48 42.50 -13.30
N ILE A 132 12.26 41.64 -12.63
CA ILE A 132 13.59 42.03 -12.11
C ILE A 132 14.61 41.95 -13.25
N PRO A 133 15.29 43.06 -13.62
CA PRO A 133 16.27 43.05 -14.70
C PRO A 133 17.41 42.09 -14.37
N ALA A 134 17.77 41.29 -15.39
CA ALA A 134 18.81 40.27 -15.30
C ALA A 134 20.10 40.82 -14.67
N SER A 135 20.62 40.08 -13.68
CA SER A 135 22.04 40.15 -13.33
C SER A 135 22.90 40.07 -14.61
N PRO A 136 24.08 40.73 -14.68
CA PRO A 136 24.97 40.69 -15.84
C PRO A 136 25.38 39.26 -16.27
N THR A 137 25.14 38.28 -15.41
CA THR A 137 25.31 36.84 -15.64
C THR A 137 23.97 36.15 -15.96
N GLY A 138 23.31 36.60 -17.02
CA GLY A 138 22.25 35.91 -17.79
C GLY A 138 21.41 34.83 -17.10
N GLY A 139 20.29 35.22 -16.49
CA GLY A 139 19.18 34.33 -16.15
C GLY A 139 17.85 34.92 -16.59
N ARG A 140 17.16 34.30 -17.56
CA ARG A 140 15.78 34.67 -17.95
C ARG A 140 14.81 34.16 -16.87
N GLY A 141 13.80 34.95 -16.49
CA GLY A 141 12.81 34.60 -15.46
C GLY A 141 12.21 33.19 -15.63
N THR A 142 12.06 32.46 -14.53
CA THR A 142 11.59 31.06 -14.52
C THR A 142 10.07 31.01 -14.44
N GLY A 143 9.38 30.62 -15.52
CA GLY A 143 7.95 30.32 -15.48
C GLY A 143 7.64 29.09 -14.61
N ILE A 144 6.41 29.00 -14.08
CA ILE A 144 5.94 27.87 -13.26
C ILE A 144 4.86 27.09 -14.03
N GLU A 145 5.00 25.77 -14.07
CA GLU A 145 3.97 24.83 -14.53
C GLU A 145 3.30 24.17 -13.32
N ASN A 146 2.01 24.42 -13.15
CA ASN A 146 1.18 23.82 -12.10
C ASN A 146 0.67 22.45 -12.56
N ILE A 147 0.77 21.44 -11.69
CA ILE A 147 0.20 20.12 -11.91
C ILE A 147 -0.67 19.75 -10.71
N ILE A 148 -1.99 19.73 -10.90
CA ILE A 148 -2.95 19.36 -9.87
C ILE A 148 -3.12 17.84 -9.89
N VAL A 149 -2.84 17.16 -8.79
CA VAL A 149 -3.05 15.71 -8.64
C VAL A 149 -4.31 15.51 -7.83
N THR A 150 -5.39 15.07 -8.48
CA THR A 150 -6.69 14.88 -7.83
C THR A 150 -7.44 13.68 -8.42
N GLY A 151 -8.47 13.24 -7.72
CA GLY A 151 -9.48 12.35 -8.27
C GLY A 151 -10.72 13.01 -8.81
N ASP A 152 -10.90 14.29 -8.51
CA ASP A 152 -12.04 15.07 -8.92
C ASP A 152 -11.78 15.73 -10.29
N LEU A 153 -12.77 15.67 -11.18
CA LEU A 153 -12.67 16.28 -12.51
C LEU A 153 -13.12 17.76 -12.48
N ASP A 154 -13.52 18.27 -11.32
CA ASP A 154 -13.93 19.66 -11.15
C ASP A 154 -12.75 20.62 -11.29
N ALA A 155 -11.55 20.14 -10.94
CA ALA A 155 -10.29 20.83 -11.17
C ALA A 155 -9.98 21.07 -12.66
N LEU A 156 -10.68 20.43 -13.60
CA LEU A 156 -10.50 20.70 -15.04
C LEU A 156 -10.83 22.15 -15.41
N GLN A 157 -11.65 22.86 -14.62
CA GLN A 157 -11.91 24.29 -14.81
C GLN A 157 -10.68 25.18 -14.54
N LEU A 158 -9.63 24.63 -13.93
CA LEU A 158 -8.37 25.33 -13.64
C LEU A 158 -7.31 25.12 -14.72
N VAL A 159 -7.56 24.26 -15.72
CA VAL A 159 -6.61 23.96 -16.79
C VAL A 159 -6.41 25.18 -17.68
N ASP A 160 -5.16 25.55 -17.92
CA ASP A 160 -4.74 26.64 -18.80
C ASP A 160 -3.35 26.34 -19.40
N GLU A 161 -2.71 27.32 -20.05
CA GLU A 161 -1.37 27.16 -20.64
C GLU A 161 -0.25 26.80 -19.64
N ASN A 162 -0.47 27.05 -18.35
CA ASN A 162 0.48 26.84 -17.26
C ASN A 162 -0.02 25.81 -16.24
N THR A 163 -1.24 25.29 -16.35
CA THR A 163 -1.88 24.43 -15.36
C THR A 163 -2.45 23.18 -16.02
N LYS A 164 -2.05 22.01 -15.50
CA LYS A 164 -2.52 20.68 -15.94
C LYS A 164 -3.15 19.93 -14.78
N VAL A 165 -4.06 19.01 -15.07
CA VAL A 165 -4.66 18.11 -14.07
C VAL A 165 -4.22 16.68 -14.31
N CYS A 166 -3.56 16.07 -13.33
CA CYS A 166 -3.21 14.66 -13.29
C CYS A 166 -4.31 13.89 -12.54
N ALA A 167 -5.27 13.32 -13.27
CA ALA A 167 -6.37 12.54 -12.71
C ALA A 167 -6.01 11.06 -12.60
N LEU A 168 -6.36 10.41 -11.48
CA LEU A 168 -6.17 8.95 -11.32
C LEU A 168 -7.41 8.20 -11.85
N LYS A 169 -7.22 7.24 -12.77
CA LYS A 169 -8.30 6.61 -13.55
C LYS A 169 -8.85 5.33 -12.88
N GLN A 170 -8.00 4.34 -12.64
CA GLN A 170 -8.34 3.06 -12.00
C GLN A 170 -7.28 2.69 -10.94
N GLY A 171 -7.73 2.43 -9.72
CA GLY A 171 -6.86 2.12 -8.58
C GLY A 171 -5.89 3.26 -8.24
N ILE A 172 -4.67 2.89 -7.84
CA ILE A 172 -3.61 3.80 -7.39
C ILE A 172 -2.56 4.07 -8.49
N SER A 173 -2.53 3.25 -9.55
CA SER A 173 -1.39 3.18 -10.47
C SER A 173 -1.58 3.86 -11.82
N GLU A 174 -2.80 4.05 -12.33
CA GLU A 174 -3.02 4.65 -13.65
C GLU A 174 -3.39 6.13 -13.53
N THR A 175 -2.58 6.99 -14.17
CA THR A 175 -2.79 8.45 -14.20
C THR A 175 -2.97 8.95 -15.63
N ILE A 176 -3.83 9.93 -15.81
CA ILE A 176 -4.04 10.64 -17.08
C ILE A 176 -3.79 12.13 -16.82
N ILE A 177 -3.02 12.76 -17.69
CA ILE A 177 -2.79 14.21 -17.66
C ILE A 177 -3.78 14.88 -18.61
N TYR A 178 -4.55 15.83 -18.09
CA TYR A 178 -5.43 16.72 -18.83
C TYR A 178 -4.75 18.08 -19.00
N ASP A 179 -4.38 18.39 -20.23
CA ASP A 179 -4.12 19.75 -20.70
C ASP A 179 -5.36 20.27 -21.46
N GLU A 180 -5.31 21.51 -21.96
CA GLU A 180 -6.43 22.13 -22.68
C GLU A 180 -6.95 21.26 -23.83
N LYS A 181 -6.03 20.61 -24.58
CA LYS A 181 -6.39 19.74 -25.71
C LYS A 181 -7.13 18.49 -25.24
N ALA A 182 -6.64 17.84 -24.19
CA ALA A 182 -7.27 16.65 -23.62
C ALA A 182 -8.66 16.96 -23.03
N VAL A 183 -8.87 18.17 -22.48
CA VAL A 183 -10.20 18.61 -22.02
C VAL A 183 -11.14 18.79 -23.22
N ILE A 184 -10.71 19.49 -24.27
CA ILE A 184 -11.50 19.69 -25.49
C ILE A 184 -11.82 18.36 -26.17
N GLU A 185 -10.85 17.44 -26.27
CA GLU A 185 -11.09 16.11 -26.86
C GLU A 185 -12.13 15.30 -26.09
N ARG A 186 -12.11 15.40 -24.75
CA ARG A 186 -13.04 14.65 -23.89
C ARG A 186 -14.45 15.23 -23.85
N TYR A 187 -14.57 16.55 -23.76
CA TYR A 187 -15.86 17.22 -23.51
C TYR A 187 -16.39 18.02 -24.71
N GLY A 188 -15.58 18.28 -25.73
CA GLY A 188 -15.90 19.20 -26.83
C GLY A 188 -15.93 20.67 -26.41
N LEU A 189 -15.47 20.99 -25.19
CA LEU A 189 -15.55 22.31 -24.56
C LEU A 189 -14.17 22.70 -24.02
N ARG A 190 -13.91 24.01 -23.94
CA ARG A 190 -12.70 24.53 -23.31
C ARG A 190 -12.77 24.48 -21.78
N PRO A 191 -11.63 24.47 -21.06
CA PRO A 191 -11.60 24.50 -19.59
C PRO A 191 -12.43 25.62 -18.95
N ASP A 192 -12.41 26.84 -19.50
CA ASP A 192 -13.18 27.99 -18.99
C ASP A 192 -14.70 27.78 -19.09
N GLN A 193 -15.14 26.95 -20.03
CA GLN A 193 -16.56 26.63 -20.25
C GLN A 193 -17.06 25.50 -19.34
N MET A 194 -16.16 24.79 -18.64
CA MET A 194 -16.56 23.67 -17.76
C MET A 194 -17.45 24.13 -16.60
N ILE A 195 -17.23 25.37 -16.14
CA ILE A 195 -18.06 26.03 -15.11
C ILE A 195 -19.49 26.16 -15.62
N ASP A 196 -19.67 26.79 -16.78
CA ASP A 196 -20.98 27.03 -17.37
C ASP A 196 -21.65 25.71 -17.78
N TYR A 197 -20.87 24.73 -18.21
CA TYR A 197 -21.35 23.39 -18.55
C TYR A 197 -22.00 22.69 -17.36
N LYS A 198 -21.33 22.70 -16.20
CA LYS A 198 -21.89 22.17 -14.95
C LYS A 198 -23.05 23.03 -14.45
N ALA A 199 -22.97 24.34 -14.59
CA ALA A 199 -24.05 25.26 -14.20
C ALA A 199 -25.36 25.00 -14.95
N LEU A 200 -25.28 24.65 -16.24
CA LEU A 200 -26.44 24.34 -17.07
C LEU A 200 -26.96 22.93 -16.84
N ARG A 201 -26.09 21.93 -16.79
CA ARG A 201 -26.50 20.52 -16.71
C ARG A 201 -26.81 20.03 -15.29
N GLY A 202 -26.28 20.73 -14.28
CA GLY A 202 -26.27 20.31 -12.89
C GLY A 202 -25.15 19.31 -12.54
N ASP A 203 -25.05 19.01 -11.26
CA ASP A 203 -24.17 17.98 -10.71
C ASP A 203 -24.90 17.13 -9.67
N PRO A 204 -25.40 15.94 -10.05
CA PRO A 204 -26.10 15.07 -9.11
C PRO A 204 -25.24 14.61 -7.92
N SER A 205 -23.92 14.56 -8.05
CA SER A 205 -23.02 14.10 -6.98
C SER A 205 -22.91 15.12 -5.84
N ASP A 206 -23.05 16.41 -6.18
CA ASP A 206 -23.01 17.55 -5.26
C ASP A 206 -24.38 18.17 -5.00
N ASN A 207 -25.43 17.54 -5.54
CA ASN A 207 -26.79 18.05 -5.51
C ASN A 207 -26.95 19.45 -6.14
N ILE A 208 -26.15 19.75 -7.16
CA ILE A 208 -26.25 21.02 -7.86
C ILE A 208 -27.37 20.88 -8.91
N PRO A 209 -28.43 21.69 -8.84
CA PRO A 209 -29.66 21.46 -9.60
C PRO A 209 -29.48 21.62 -11.12
N GLY A 210 -28.67 22.59 -11.54
CA GLY A 210 -28.61 22.99 -12.95
C GLY A 210 -29.95 23.52 -13.47
N VAL A 211 -30.07 23.69 -14.78
CA VAL A 211 -31.32 24.06 -15.44
C VAL A 211 -32.15 22.79 -15.72
N PRO A 212 -33.34 22.63 -15.10
CA PRO A 212 -34.14 21.42 -15.25
C PRO A 212 -34.42 21.05 -16.71
N GLY A 213 -33.95 19.87 -17.09
CA GLY A 213 -34.16 19.31 -18.42
C GLY A 213 -33.24 19.89 -19.50
N ILE A 214 -32.13 20.54 -19.13
CA ILE A 214 -30.94 20.71 -19.97
C ILE A 214 -29.93 19.63 -19.55
N GLY A 215 -29.65 18.67 -20.44
CA GLY A 215 -28.69 17.61 -20.19
C GLY A 215 -27.31 17.92 -20.78
N GLU A 216 -26.39 16.96 -20.63
CA GLU A 216 -25.00 17.07 -21.09
C GLU A 216 -24.86 17.55 -22.54
N LYS A 217 -25.60 16.96 -23.48
CA LYS A 217 -25.50 17.30 -24.91
C LYS A 217 -25.98 18.73 -25.19
N THR A 218 -27.15 19.08 -24.66
CA THR A 218 -27.75 20.40 -24.86
C THR A 218 -26.90 21.50 -24.24
N ALA A 219 -26.34 21.28 -23.05
CA ALA A 219 -25.41 22.23 -22.43
C ALA A 219 -24.16 22.44 -23.30
N ALA A 220 -23.58 21.37 -23.84
CA ALA A 220 -22.41 21.47 -24.71
C ALA A 220 -22.72 22.19 -26.04
N GLU A 221 -23.86 21.90 -26.69
CA GLU A 221 -24.29 22.56 -27.93
C GLU A 221 -24.53 24.07 -27.72
N LEU A 222 -25.16 24.45 -26.61
CA LEU A 222 -25.39 25.85 -26.25
C LEU A 222 -24.06 26.58 -26.03
N LEU A 223 -23.12 25.98 -25.31
CA LEU A 223 -21.81 26.59 -25.04
C LEU A 223 -20.89 26.58 -26.26
N ALA A 224 -21.03 25.64 -27.18
CA ALA A 224 -20.34 25.70 -28.46
C ALA A 224 -20.81 26.89 -29.31
N SER A 225 -22.10 27.26 -29.21
CA SER A 225 -22.72 28.31 -30.03
C SER A 225 -22.60 29.71 -29.40
N TYR A 226 -22.76 29.80 -28.08
CA TYR A 226 -22.83 31.07 -27.34
C TYR A 226 -21.63 31.31 -26.43
N GLU A 227 -20.71 30.36 -26.30
CA GLU A 227 -19.51 30.39 -25.47
C GLU A 227 -19.74 30.40 -23.94
N THR A 228 -20.56 31.32 -23.41
CA THR A 228 -20.79 31.47 -21.96
C THR A 228 -22.26 31.56 -21.59
N ILE A 229 -22.57 31.25 -20.33
CA ILE A 229 -23.95 31.34 -19.82
C ILE A 229 -24.49 32.79 -19.85
N GLU A 230 -23.64 33.80 -19.64
CA GLU A 230 -24.02 35.21 -19.77
C GLU A 230 -24.44 35.54 -21.20
N LYS A 231 -23.73 35.03 -22.20
CA LYS A 231 -24.07 35.24 -23.62
C LYS A 231 -25.35 34.51 -23.99
N ILE A 232 -25.59 33.32 -23.44
CA ILE A 232 -26.85 32.57 -23.61
C ILE A 232 -28.01 33.41 -23.04
N TYR A 233 -27.92 33.85 -21.79
CA TYR A 233 -28.99 34.60 -21.14
C TYR A 233 -29.17 36.00 -21.73
N LYS A 234 -28.11 36.64 -22.22
CA LYS A 234 -28.22 37.86 -23.02
C LYS A 234 -29.07 37.62 -24.28
N ALA A 235 -28.79 36.55 -25.03
CA ALA A 235 -29.57 36.21 -26.22
C ALA A 235 -31.02 35.84 -25.89
N VAL A 236 -31.25 35.12 -24.78
CA VAL A 236 -32.60 34.78 -24.28
C VAL A 236 -33.39 36.06 -23.93
N ASN A 237 -32.74 37.01 -23.24
CA ASN A 237 -33.37 38.25 -22.81
C ASN A 237 -33.61 39.23 -23.97
N GLU A 238 -32.73 39.25 -24.98
CA GLU A 238 -32.88 40.09 -26.18
C GLU A 238 -33.92 39.54 -27.18
N ALA A 239 -34.16 38.23 -27.20
CA ALA A 239 -35.09 37.61 -28.15
C ALA A 239 -36.59 37.83 -27.82
N GLY A 240 -36.92 38.26 -26.60
CA GLY A 240 -38.29 38.56 -26.17
C GLY A 240 -39.20 37.32 -26.21
N ASP A 241 -40.19 37.32 -27.10
CA ASP A 241 -41.10 36.17 -27.31
C ASP A 241 -40.69 35.27 -28.49
N LYS A 242 -39.56 35.57 -29.15
CA LYS A 242 -39.01 34.76 -30.24
C LYS A 242 -37.90 33.84 -29.74
N GLU A 243 -37.74 32.70 -30.40
CA GLU A 243 -36.66 31.75 -30.10
C GLU A 243 -35.30 32.29 -30.60
N PRO A 244 -34.27 32.35 -29.73
CA PRO A 244 -32.92 32.69 -30.16
C PRO A 244 -32.36 31.69 -31.18
N ALA A 245 -31.51 32.16 -32.10
CA ALA A 245 -30.96 31.33 -33.17
C ALA A 245 -30.17 30.13 -32.62
N GLY A 246 -30.65 28.90 -32.89
CA GLY A 246 -30.00 27.68 -32.41
C GLY A 246 -30.51 27.16 -31.06
N ILE A 247 -31.50 27.83 -30.45
CA ILE A 247 -32.17 27.36 -29.22
C ILE A 247 -33.60 26.94 -29.56
N SER A 248 -33.93 25.66 -29.36
CA SER A 248 -35.31 25.18 -29.55
C SER A 248 -36.28 25.81 -28.55
N LYS A 249 -37.54 25.99 -28.93
CA LYS A 249 -38.63 26.49 -28.06
C LYS A 249 -38.63 25.93 -26.64
N ARG A 250 -38.54 24.60 -26.52
CA ARG A 250 -38.57 23.89 -25.23
C ARG A 250 -37.37 24.24 -24.35
N VAL A 251 -36.19 24.45 -24.94
CA VAL A 251 -34.97 24.83 -24.22
C VAL A 251 -35.03 26.31 -23.84
N PHE A 252 -35.55 27.16 -24.72
CA PHE A 252 -35.76 28.58 -24.46
C PHE A 252 -36.69 28.83 -23.26
N GLU A 253 -37.85 28.15 -23.21
CA GLU A 253 -38.78 28.24 -22.06
C GLU A 253 -38.11 27.82 -20.75
N LYS A 254 -37.39 26.69 -20.75
CA LYS A 254 -36.64 26.21 -19.58
C LYS A 254 -35.57 27.18 -19.11
N LEU A 255 -34.79 27.76 -20.03
CA LEU A 255 -33.76 28.74 -19.69
C LEU A 255 -34.39 29.96 -19.02
N ARG A 256 -35.47 30.51 -19.60
CA ARG A 256 -36.18 31.70 -19.10
C ARG A 256 -36.79 31.48 -17.72
N GLU A 257 -37.37 30.31 -17.46
CA GLU A 257 -37.97 29.97 -16.16
C GLU A 257 -36.93 29.76 -15.05
N ASN A 258 -35.70 29.38 -15.39
CA ASN A 258 -34.69 28.91 -14.44
C ASN A 258 -33.40 29.75 -14.44
N GLU A 259 -33.44 30.99 -14.93
CA GLU A 259 -32.29 31.92 -14.93
C GLU A 259 -31.63 32.04 -13.55
N PRO A 260 -32.37 32.28 -12.43
CA PRO A 260 -31.75 32.41 -11.12
C PRO A 260 -31.03 31.12 -10.67
N ILE A 261 -31.59 29.95 -11.01
CA ILE A 261 -31.03 28.65 -10.67
C ILE A 261 -29.75 28.38 -11.46
N ALA A 262 -29.69 28.80 -12.72
CA ALA A 262 -28.51 28.66 -13.56
C ALA A 262 -27.32 29.46 -13.02
N PHE A 263 -27.55 30.72 -12.63
CA PHE A 263 -26.53 31.57 -12.02
C PHE A 263 -26.14 31.13 -10.60
N LEU A 264 -27.10 30.64 -9.80
CA LEU A 264 -26.80 30.01 -8.51
C LEU A 264 -25.90 28.78 -8.71
N SER A 265 -26.25 27.91 -9.65
CA SER A 265 -25.46 26.72 -9.98
C SER A 265 -24.06 27.09 -10.45
N LYS A 266 -23.92 28.13 -11.30
CA LYS A 266 -22.61 28.67 -11.72
C LYS A 266 -21.77 29.08 -10.51
N LYS A 267 -22.36 29.80 -9.56
CA LYS A 267 -21.66 30.25 -8.35
C LYS A 267 -21.20 29.06 -7.49
N LEU A 268 -22.04 28.04 -7.34
CA LEU A 268 -21.72 26.84 -6.56
C LEU A 268 -20.60 26.00 -7.20
N VAL A 269 -20.58 25.84 -8.53
CA VAL A 269 -19.56 25.02 -9.21
C VAL A 269 -18.22 25.74 -9.42
N THR A 270 -18.20 27.07 -9.30
CA THR A 270 -16.98 27.86 -9.51
C THR A 270 -16.00 27.65 -8.36
N ILE A 271 -14.79 27.23 -8.69
CA ILE A 271 -13.67 27.17 -7.74
C ILE A 271 -13.17 28.58 -7.45
N ILE A 272 -13.10 28.93 -6.16
CA ILE A 272 -12.55 30.20 -5.70
C ILE A 272 -11.03 30.20 -5.88
N LYS A 273 -10.46 31.32 -6.35
CA LYS A 273 -9.01 31.47 -6.61
C LYS A 273 -8.34 32.55 -5.76
N ASP A 274 -9.00 33.02 -4.71
CA ASP A 274 -8.56 34.11 -3.82
C ASP A 274 -8.92 33.85 -2.35
N ALA A 275 -8.92 32.59 -1.93
CA ALA A 275 -9.06 32.23 -0.52
C ALA A 275 -7.94 32.90 0.32
N PRO A 276 -8.22 33.36 1.56
CA PRO A 276 -7.24 34.05 2.39
C PRO A 276 -6.28 33.05 3.07
N ILE A 277 -5.34 32.54 2.27
CA ILE A 277 -4.26 31.63 2.68
C ILE A 277 -2.91 32.37 2.66
N ASP A 278 -2.00 31.96 3.54
CA ASP A 278 -0.64 32.50 3.59
C ASP A 278 0.24 31.74 2.59
N PHE A 279 0.62 32.39 1.49
CA PHE A 279 1.35 31.77 0.40
C PHE A 279 2.73 32.39 0.25
N GLU A 280 3.76 31.54 0.39
CA GLU A 280 5.13 31.87 0.06
C GLU A 280 5.76 30.71 -0.71
N LEU A 281 6.08 30.95 -1.99
CA LEU A 281 6.56 29.92 -2.92
C LEU A 281 7.83 29.21 -2.41
N GLU A 282 8.71 29.92 -1.71
CA GLU A 282 9.94 29.37 -1.14
C GLU A 282 9.68 28.30 -0.07
N ASN A 283 8.59 28.41 0.68
CA ASN A 283 8.19 27.41 1.69
C ASN A 283 7.69 26.11 1.06
N LEU A 284 7.39 26.13 -0.23
CA LEU A 284 6.85 24.97 -0.97
C LEU A 284 7.94 24.15 -1.66
N LYS A 285 9.20 24.58 -1.62
CA LYS A 285 10.31 23.86 -2.27
C LYS A 285 10.41 22.42 -1.75
N VAL A 286 10.54 21.47 -2.65
CA VAL A 286 10.82 20.07 -2.28
C VAL A 286 12.17 20.01 -1.56
N ARG A 287 12.15 19.56 -0.30
CA ARG A 287 13.36 19.45 0.53
C ARG A 287 13.86 18.01 0.56
N PRO A 288 15.16 17.80 0.84
CA PRO A 288 15.67 16.48 1.16
C PRO A 288 14.90 15.86 2.35
N ILE A 289 14.42 14.64 2.12
CA ILE A 289 13.62 13.87 3.08
C ILE A 289 14.51 13.49 4.26
N ASP A 290 13.98 13.61 5.47
CA ASP A 290 14.57 12.97 6.64
C ASP A 290 14.25 11.47 6.58
N ARG A 291 15.16 10.71 5.96
CA ARG A 291 14.92 9.28 5.71
C ARG A 291 14.85 8.46 6.98
N ALA A 292 15.54 8.86 8.05
CA ALA A 292 15.48 8.14 9.32
C ALA A 292 14.09 8.26 9.92
N ASN A 293 13.56 9.48 9.98
CA ASN A 293 12.22 9.75 10.48
C ASN A 293 11.13 9.11 9.58
N ALA A 294 11.26 9.22 8.26
CA ALA A 294 10.33 8.58 7.32
C ALA A 294 10.36 7.04 7.42
N ALA A 295 11.54 6.45 7.66
CA ALA A 295 11.70 5.01 7.85
C ALA A 295 11.04 4.53 9.15
N GLU A 296 11.28 5.23 10.26
CA GLU A 296 10.67 4.94 11.56
C GLU A 296 9.14 5.04 11.48
N LEU A 297 8.61 6.07 10.82
CA LEU A 297 7.18 6.23 10.62
C LEU A 297 6.58 5.08 9.79
N PHE A 298 7.22 4.71 8.67
CA PHE A 298 6.74 3.60 7.84
C PHE A 298 6.86 2.24 8.54
N GLN A 299 7.87 2.04 9.39
CA GLN A 299 7.95 0.86 10.24
C GLN A 299 6.78 0.81 11.23
N LYS A 300 6.51 1.92 11.94
CA LYS A 300 5.38 2.02 12.88
C LYS A 300 4.02 1.77 12.22
N LEU A 301 3.86 2.23 10.97
CA LEU A 301 2.65 2.03 10.17
C LEU A 301 2.59 0.64 9.50
N GLY A 302 3.66 -0.16 9.52
CA GLY A 302 3.72 -1.49 8.92
C GLY A 302 3.95 -1.50 7.39
N PHE A 303 4.50 -0.43 6.81
CA PHE A 303 4.60 -0.22 5.36
C PHE A 303 5.89 -0.80 4.75
N LYS A 304 6.08 -2.12 4.83
CA LYS A 304 7.24 -2.85 4.27
C LYS A 304 7.68 -2.38 2.88
N SER A 305 6.75 -2.41 1.93
CA SER A 305 7.03 -2.09 0.53
C SER A 305 7.32 -0.61 0.26
N LEU A 306 6.82 0.31 1.09
CA LEU A 306 7.15 1.74 0.95
C LEU A 306 8.52 2.06 1.56
N LEU A 307 8.91 1.34 2.61
CA LEU A 307 10.25 1.44 3.18
C LEU A 307 11.32 1.01 2.16
N ALA A 308 11.10 -0.10 1.45
CA ALA A 308 12.01 -0.57 0.39
C ALA A 308 12.18 0.49 -0.71
N ARG A 309 11.09 1.12 -1.17
CA ARG A 309 11.12 2.19 -2.18
C ARG A 309 11.90 3.44 -1.73
N LEU A 310 11.91 3.75 -0.44
CA LEU A 310 12.73 4.84 0.11
C LEU A 310 14.23 4.54 -0.01
N LYS A 311 14.65 3.28 0.13
CA LYS A 311 16.06 2.84 0.02
C LYS A 311 16.57 2.81 -1.43
N GLU A 312 15.74 2.41 -2.39
CA GLU A 312 16.12 2.36 -3.83
C GLU A 312 16.47 3.73 -4.44
N SER A 313 16.03 4.82 -3.80
CA SER A 313 16.29 6.19 -4.25
C SER A 313 17.76 6.64 -4.08
N ASP A 314 18.65 5.74 -3.65
CA ASP A 314 20.09 5.99 -3.41
C ASP A 314 21.00 5.94 -4.64
N ASN A 315 20.59 5.28 -5.73
CA ASN A 315 21.43 5.19 -6.92
C ASN A 315 21.12 6.30 -7.93
N THR A 316 21.47 7.55 -7.59
CA THR A 316 21.53 8.64 -8.58
C THR A 316 22.80 8.56 -9.42
N ALA A 317 22.82 7.61 -10.35
CA ALA A 317 23.49 7.70 -11.66
C ALA A 317 22.97 6.54 -12.53
N LEU A 318 22.02 6.82 -13.44
CA LEU A 318 21.61 5.88 -14.48
C LEU A 318 21.84 6.52 -15.86
N PRO A 319 22.61 5.89 -16.75
CA PRO A 319 22.31 5.95 -18.17
C PRO A 319 21.09 5.09 -18.47
N ALA A 320 20.29 5.55 -19.43
CA ALA A 320 19.08 4.91 -19.90
C ALA A 320 19.35 3.63 -20.71
N ALA A 321 18.30 2.80 -20.74
CA ALA A 321 18.02 1.70 -21.66
C ALA A 321 18.56 0.30 -21.31
N GLN A 322 17.60 -0.63 -21.26
CA GLN A 322 17.72 -2.10 -21.29
C GLN A 322 18.41 -2.76 -20.10
N THR A 323 17.62 -3.22 -19.12
CA THR A 323 17.69 -4.62 -18.64
C THR A 323 16.57 -4.89 -17.64
N GLN A 324 15.61 -5.72 -18.06
CA GLN A 324 14.53 -6.23 -17.22
C GLN A 324 14.91 -7.55 -16.53
N ASP A 325 16.22 -7.85 -16.38
CA ASP A 325 16.69 -9.22 -16.15
C ASP A 325 17.84 -9.38 -15.12
N ARG A 326 18.10 -8.40 -14.24
CA ARG A 326 19.22 -8.49 -13.27
C ARG A 326 18.95 -7.95 -11.85
N LEU A 327 17.70 -7.96 -11.37
CA LEU A 327 17.35 -7.30 -10.10
C LEU A 327 17.47 -8.12 -8.80
N PHE A 328 17.90 -9.39 -8.83
CA PHE A 328 17.94 -10.23 -7.61
C PHE A 328 19.35 -10.60 -7.09
N ALA A 329 20.42 -9.98 -7.58
CA ALA A 329 21.77 -10.42 -7.23
C ALA A 329 22.53 -9.54 -6.22
N GLN A 330 22.12 -8.31 -5.90
CA GLN A 330 22.98 -7.41 -5.12
C GLN A 330 22.21 -6.31 -4.36
N THR A 331 21.44 -6.68 -3.33
CA THR A 331 20.95 -5.72 -2.31
C THR A 331 20.93 -6.35 -0.91
N ALA A 332 22.04 -6.96 -0.51
CA ALA A 332 22.33 -7.31 0.88
C ALA A 332 23.32 -6.28 1.47
N ALA A 333 22.88 -5.03 1.64
CA ALA A 333 23.69 -4.02 2.33
C ALA A 333 22.83 -2.89 2.92
N SER A 334 21.92 -3.23 3.85
CA SER A 334 21.59 -2.29 4.93
C SER A 334 22.76 -2.19 5.91
N SER A 335 22.93 -1.05 6.55
CA SER A 335 24.06 -0.67 7.42
C SER A 335 24.40 -1.62 8.59
N ASP A 336 23.57 -2.63 8.87
CA ASP A 336 23.83 -3.72 9.83
C ASP A 336 24.59 -4.93 9.24
N SER A 337 24.84 -4.97 7.91
CA SER A 337 25.46 -6.13 7.25
C SER A 337 26.95 -6.31 7.55
N LYS A 338 27.61 -5.31 8.14
CA LYS A 338 29.06 -5.34 8.39
C LYS A 338 29.48 -6.05 9.70
N GLU A 339 28.54 -6.50 10.53
CA GLU A 339 28.84 -7.11 11.84
C GLU A 339 28.24 -8.53 12.06
N GLN A 340 27.87 -9.27 11.00
CA GLN A 340 27.27 -10.60 11.16
C GLN A 340 28.32 -11.71 11.14
N GLY A 341 28.56 -12.34 12.29
CA GLY A 341 29.46 -13.48 12.47
C GLY A 341 28.79 -14.81 12.09
N TYR A 342 28.28 -14.91 10.86
CA TYR A 342 27.65 -16.14 10.36
C TYR A 342 28.69 -17.14 9.87
N ILE A 343 28.63 -18.37 10.38
CA ILE A 343 29.65 -19.39 10.18
C ILE A 343 29.03 -20.61 9.52
N LEU A 344 29.46 -20.89 8.28
CA LEU A 344 29.19 -22.16 7.62
C LEU A 344 30.11 -23.25 8.18
N VAL A 345 29.50 -24.25 8.81
CA VAL A 345 30.15 -25.45 9.37
C VAL A 345 30.03 -26.58 8.33
N ASP A 346 31.00 -26.62 7.41
CA ASP A 346 31.05 -27.51 6.23
C ASP A 346 32.23 -28.49 6.24
N THR A 347 33.09 -28.44 7.27
CA THR A 347 34.21 -29.36 7.44
C THR A 347 34.22 -30.00 8.82
N GLU A 348 34.80 -31.18 8.92
CA GLU A 348 34.91 -31.91 10.19
C GLU A 348 35.60 -31.06 11.27
N GLN A 349 36.67 -30.34 10.91
CA GLN A 349 37.37 -29.46 11.86
C GLN A 349 36.46 -28.36 12.40
N LYS A 350 35.74 -27.65 11.51
CA LYS A 350 34.79 -26.63 11.93
C LYS A 350 33.68 -27.21 12.79
N PHE A 351 33.24 -28.44 12.50
CA PHE A 351 32.22 -29.11 13.28
C PHE A 351 32.70 -29.47 14.69
N GLN A 352 33.94 -29.95 14.85
CA GLN A 352 34.52 -30.19 16.17
C GLN A 352 34.65 -28.90 16.98
N ASP A 353 35.11 -27.81 16.35
CA ASP A 353 35.21 -26.50 16.99
C ASP A 353 33.82 -25.98 17.43
N PHE A 354 32.82 -26.15 16.56
CA PHE A 354 31.42 -25.85 16.88
C PHE A 354 30.90 -26.70 18.04
N LEU A 355 31.14 -28.01 18.02
CA LEU A 355 30.65 -28.95 19.03
C LEU A 355 31.16 -28.58 20.43
N ILE A 356 32.44 -28.22 20.54
CA ILE A 356 33.06 -27.74 21.79
C ILE A 356 32.37 -26.47 22.32
N LYS A 357 31.94 -25.57 21.42
CA LYS A 357 31.26 -24.33 21.79
C LYS A 357 29.82 -24.59 22.25
N ILE A 358 29.04 -25.35 21.47
CA ILE A 358 27.62 -25.59 21.76
C ILE A 358 27.42 -26.43 23.02
N GLN A 359 28.33 -27.37 23.32
CA GLN A 359 28.27 -28.19 24.54
C GLN A 359 28.41 -27.36 25.84
N LYS A 360 28.95 -26.14 25.76
CA LYS A 360 29.08 -25.23 26.91
C LYS A 360 27.82 -24.39 27.15
N GLN A 361 26.86 -24.40 26.22
CA GLN A 361 25.68 -23.55 26.31
C GLN A 361 24.57 -24.26 27.09
N ASP A 362 23.91 -23.52 27.97
CA ASP A 362 22.67 -23.92 28.65
C ASP A 362 21.41 -23.47 27.88
N PHE A 363 21.60 -22.66 26.83
CA PHE A 363 20.55 -22.12 25.98
C PHE A 363 21.05 -21.91 24.55
N PHE A 364 20.22 -22.23 23.55
CA PHE A 364 20.43 -21.83 22.17
C PHE A 364 19.10 -21.75 21.39
N VAL A 365 19.10 -20.95 20.33
CA VAL A 365 18.10 -20.95 19.26
C VAL A 365 18.54 -21.90 18.17
N PHE A 366 17.60 -22.61 17.55
CA PHE A 366 17.85 -23.37 16.33
C PHE A 366 16.72 -23.22 15.33
N ASP A 367 17.04 -23.50 14.07
CA ASP A 367 16.13 -23.53 12.94
C ASP A 367 16.59 -24.63 11.94
N CYS A 368 15.65 -25.28 11.26
CA CYS A 368 15.92 -26.38 10.34
C CYS A 368 15.57 -26.03 8.89
N GLU A 369 16.54 -26.22 8.01
CA GLU A 369 16.32 -26.15 6.57
C GLU A 369 15.96 -27.51 6.01
N SER A 370 14.93 -27.58 5.17
CA SER A 370 14.39 -28.85 4.68
C SER A 370 13.82 -28.77 3.26
N THR A 371 13.52 -29.92 2.65
CA THR A 371 13.10 -30.00 1.24
C THR A 371 11.61 -29.79 0.99
N SER A 372 10.78 -29.77 2.03
CA SER A 372 9.32 -29.69 1.94
C SER A 372 8.77 -28.81 3.05
N LEU A 373 7.50 -28.40 2.95
CA LEU A 373 6.75 -27.79 4.05
C LEU A 373 6.00 -28.84 4.89
N ASN A 374 5.93 -30.08 4.40
CA ASN A 374 5.35 -31.20 5.13
C ASN A 374 6.47 -31.95 5.86
N PRO A 375 6.52 -31.91 7.21
CA PRO A 375 7.61 -32.52 7.96
C PRO A 375 7.68 -34.04 7.82
N LEU A 376 6.60 -34.72 7.39
CA LEU A 376 6.58 -36.18 7.16
C LEU A 376 7.37 -36.60 5.92
N GLU A 377 7.52 -35.71 4.94
CA GLU A 377 8.18 -35.97 3.64
C GLU A 377 9.46 -35.14 3.48
N ALA A 378 9.76 -34.29 4.46
CA ALA A 378 10.88 -33.37 4.41
C ALA A 378 12.20 -34.08 4.76
N ASP A 379 13.18 -33.94 3.86
CA ASP A 379 14.57 -34.28 4.16
C ASP A 379 15.26 -33.07 4.80
N LEU A 380 16.00 -33.30 5.88
CA LEU A 380 16.80 -32.27 6.55
C LEU A 380 18.03 -31.92 5.71
N LEU A 381 18.18 -30.63 5.38
CA LEU A 381 19.33 -30.09 4.64
C LEU A 381 20.41 -29.55 5.58
N GLY A 382 20.02 -29.00 6.73
CA GLY A 382 20.93 -28.45 7.73
C GLY A 382 20.21 -27.86 8.92
N ILE A 383 20.97 -27.51 9.95
CA ILE A 383 20.46 -26.89 11.18
C ILE A 383 21.31 -25.65 11.47
N SER A 384 20.67 -24.51 11.70
CA SER A 384 21.32 -23.30 12.21
C SER A 384 21.19 -23.20 13.73
N PHE A 385 22.16 -22.53 14.35
CA PHE A 385 22.25 -22.35 15.80
C PHE A 385 22.67 -20.94 16.14
N CYS A 386 22.02 -20.34 17.12
CA CYS A 386 22.39 -19.02 17.66
C CYS A 386 22.23 -19.00 19.18
N TRP A 387 23.30 -18.75 19.93
CA TRP A 387 23.27 -18.55 21.38
C TRP A 387 23.78 -17.16 21.78
N LYS A 388 24.13 -16.32 20.81
CA LYS A 388 24.64 -14.96 21.02
C LYS A 388 24.24 -14.08 19.85
N LYS A 389 23.66 -12.91 20.15
CA LYS A 389 23.25 -11.92 19.16
C LYS A 389 24.39 -11.61 18.18
N GLY A 390 24.08 -11.71 16.88
CA GLY A 390 25.02 -11.43 15.78
C GLY A 390 25.95 -12.59 15.40
N GLU A 391 25.88 -13.73 16.09
CA GLU A 391 26.71 -14.92 15.80
C GLU A 391 25.82 -16.15 15.63
N ALA A 392 25.83 -16.73 14.43
CA ALA A 392 25.05 -17.92 14.09
C ALA A 392 25.90 -18.92 13.31
N HIS A 393 25.63 -20.21 13.51
CA HIS A 393 26.38 -21.31 12.90
C HIS A 393 25.42 -22.22 12.16
N PHE A 394 25.69 -22.55 10.90
CA PHE A 394 24.90 -23.48 10.10
C PHE A 394 25.68 -24.76 9.81
N ALA A 395 25.14 -25.90 10.25
CA ALA A 395 25.70 -27.22 10.00
C ALA A 395 24.92 -27.93 8.88
N SER A 396 25.59 -28.18 7.74
CA SER A 396 24.97 -28.80 6.56
C SER A 396 25.01 -30.32 6.61
N VAL A 397 23.86 -30.98 6.40
CA VAL A 397 23.77 -32.45 6.32
C VAL A 397 24.53 -32.97 5.10
N LYS A 398 24.47 -32.25 3.98
CA LYS A 398 25.19 -32.59 2.75
C LYS A 398 26.72 -32.57 2.95
N ALA A 399 27.24 -31.59 3.68
CA ALA A 399 28.67 -31.48 3.95
C ALA A 399 29.15 -32.46 5.03
N LEU A 400 28.29 -32.77 6.01
CA LEU A 400 28.65 -33.48 7.23
C LEU A 400 27.71 -34.67 7.52
N PRO A 401 27.59 -35.69 6.65
CA PRO A 401 26.55 -36.72 6.75
C PRO A 401 26.52 -37.53 8.07
N LYS A 402 27.58 -37.46 8.90
CA LYS A 402 27.71 -38.17 10.17
C LYS A 402 27.47 -37.28 11.42
N PHE A 403 27.11 -36.00 11.27
CA PHE A 403 27.04 -35.08 12.42
C PHE A 403 25.79 -35.26 13.28
N LEU A 404 24.65 -35.65 12.69
CA LEU A 404 23.35 -35.69 13.38
C LEU A 404 23.37 -36.53 14.68
N PRO A 405 23.96 -37.76 14.71
CA PRO A 405 24.08 -38.52 15.95
C PRO A 405 24.84 -37.80 17.07
N LEU A 406 25.81 -36.95 16.74
CA LEU A 406 26.64 -36.21 17.70
C LEU A 406 25.88 -35.06 18.36
N LEU A 407 24.77 -34.59 17.76
CA LEU A 407 23.91 -33.56 18.34
C LEU A 407 22.79 -34.13 19.22
N LYS A 408 22.50 -35.44 19.15
CA LYS A 408 21.48 -36.08 19.99
C LYS A 408 21.63 -35.80 21.48
N PRO A 409 22.84 -35.88 22.09
CA PRO A 409 23.00 -35.60 23.53
C PRO A 409 22.66 -34.16 23.91
N ILE A 410 22.72 -33.22 22.98
CA ILE A 410 22.42 -31.80 23.22
C ILE A 410 20.91 -31.56 23.07
N PHE A 411 20.31 -32.03 21.96
CA PHE A 411 18.89 -31.87 21.71
C PHE A 411 18.00 -32.64 22.69
N ALA A 412 18.37 -33.88 23.04
CA ALA A 412 17.58 -34.72 23.94
C ALA A 412 17.77 -34.39 25.43
N ASN A 413 18.61 -33.41 25.78
CA ASN A 413 18.84 -33.02 27.16
C ASN A 413 17.83 -31.94 27.61
N PRO A 414 16.87 -32.25 28.51
CA PRO A 414 15.85 -31.29 28.93
C PRO A 414 16.39 -30.10 29.75
N LYS A 415 17.63 -30.19 30.25
CA LYS A 415 18.28 -29.10 31.01
C LYS A 415 18.86 -28.01 30.11
N ILE A 416 19.11 -28.32 28.84
CA ILE A 416 19.56 -27.33 27.86
C ILE A 416 18.30 -26.74 27.23
N ARG A 417 18.11 -25.44 27.39
CA ARG A 417 16.93 -24.72 26.90
C ARG A 417 17.05 -24.49 25.39
N LYS A 418 15.98 -24.75 24.64
CA LYS A 418 15.93 -24.48 23.20
C LYS A 418 14.84 -23.50 22.86
N ALA A 419 15.18 -22.56 21.99
CA ALA A 419 14.23 -21.64 21.40
C ALA A 419 14.23 -21.74 19.88
N GLY A 420 13.18 -21.23 19.25
CA GLY A 420 13.04 -21.23 17.81
C GLY A 420 11.84 -20.40 17.36
N HIS A 421 11.50 -20.54 16.09
CA HIS A 421 10.33 -19.94 15.49
C HIS A 421 9.53 -21.05 14.81
N ASN A 422 8.27 -21.26 15.20
CA ASN A 422 7.46 -22.37 14.66
C ASN A 422 8.09 -23.76 14.95
N LEU A 423 8.59 -23.95 16.18
CA LEU A 423 9.35 -25.11 16.62
C LEU A 423 8.64 -26.45 16.41
N LYS A 424 7.30 -26.46 16.36
CA LYS A 424 6.54 -27.68 16.06
C LYS A 424 7.02 -28.32 14.75
N TYR A 425 7.32 -27.50 13.75
CA TYR A 425 7.84 -27.97 12.47
C TYR A 425 9.24 -28.59 12.63
N ASP A 426 10.19 -27.83 13.20
CA ASP A 426 11.58 -28.25 13.35
C ASP A 426 11.72 -29.52 14.19
N ILE A 427 10.96 -29.61 15.29
CA ILE A 427 10.93 -30.79 16.17
C ILE A 427 10.55 -32.04 15.37
N ARG A 428 9.56 -31.95 14.48
CA ARG A 428 9.10 -33.08 13.66
C ARG A 428 10.12 -33.46 12.60
N VAL A 429 10.73 -32.49 11.91
CA VAL A 429 11.81 -32.73 10.94
C VAL A 429 13.02 -33.41 11.61
N LEU A 430 13.44 -32.92 12.77
CA LEU A 430 14.54 -33.52 13.54
C LEU A 430 14.21 -34.93 14.02
N LYS A 431 12.97 -35.18 14.45
CA LYS A 431 12.52 -36.50 14.88
C LYS A 431 12.57 -37.53 13.75
N HIS A 432 12.14 -37.18 12.54
CA HIS A 432 12.28 -38.05 11.36
C HIS A 432 13.75 -38.25 10.95
N SER A 433 14.61 -37.27 11.26
CA SER A 433 16.07 -37.38 11.13
C SER A 433 16.73 -38.13 12.32
N GLY A 434 15.93 -38.69 13.24
CA GLY A 434 16.39 -39.52 14.35
C GLY A 434 16.88 -38.76 15.59
N ILE A 435 16.57 -37.47 15.72
CA ILE A 435 16.92 -36.62 16.86
C ILE A 435 15.64 -36.24 17.62
N ALA A 436 15.55 -36.63 18.89
CA ALA A 436 14.49 -36.16 19.78
C ALA A 436 14.87 -34.80 20.36
N VAL A 437 13.91 -33.87 20.41
CA VAL A 437 14.10 -32.53 20.96
C VAL A 437 13.37 -32.43 22.30
N GLU A 438 14.14 -32.16 23.35
CA GLU A 438 13.65 -31.94 24.72
C GLU A 438 14.10 -30.57 25.22
N GLY A 439 13.44 -30.01 26.23
CA GLY A 439 13.83 -28.71 26.79
C GLY A 439 13.43 -27.52 25.91
N VAL A 440 12.32 -27.65 25.18
CA VAL A 440 11.66 -26.52 24.49
C VAL A 440 11.33 -25.45 25.52
N PHE A 441 11.90 -24.27 25.35
CA PHE A 441 11.87 -23.17 26.30
C PHE A 441 11.18 -21.92 25.74
N PHE A 442 11.25 -21.69 24.42
CA PHE A 442 10.62 -20.51 23.84
C PHE A 442 10.32 -20.68 22.35
N ASP A 443 9.07 -20.45 21.93
CA ASP A 443 8.71 -20.30 20.53
C ASP A 443 8.29 -18.85 20.24
N THR A 444 9.04 -18.17 19.38
CA THR A 444 8.80 -16.76 19.06
C THR A 444 7.50 -16.52 18.28
N MET A 445 7.03 -17.48 17.50
CA MET A 445 5.74 -17.40 16.80
C MET A 445 4.59 -17.42 17.81
N VAL A 446 4.65 -18.34 18.79
CA VAL A 446 3.67 -18.46 19.87
C VAL A 446 3.68 -17.22 20.76
N ALA A 447 4.87 -16.73 21.13
CA ALA A 447 5.00 -15.50 21.92
C ALA A 447 4.37 -14.29 21.20
N SER A 448 4.61 -14.17 19.88
CA SER A 448 4.04 -13.10 19.06
C SER A 448 2.52 -13.17 19.00
N TYR A 449 1.96 -14.38 18.86
CA TYR A 449 0.51 -14.62 18.89
C TYR A 449 -0.13 -14.17 20.21
N ILE A 450 0.45 -14.56 21.34
CA ILE A 450 -0.08 -14.18 22.67
C ILE A 450 -0.02 -12.67 22.88
N LEU A 451 1.06 -12.02 22.43
CA LEU A 451 1.25 -10.58 22.58
C LEU A 451 0.32 -9.76 21.66
N ASN A 452 -0.06 -10.32 20.51
CA ASN A 452 -0.81 -9.63 19.46
C ASN A 452 -1.91 -10.54 18.84
N PRO A 453 -2.93 -10.96 19.61
CA PRO A 453 -3.91 -11.97 19.15
C PRO A 453 -4.85 -11.48 18.03
N GLY A 454 -4.88 -10.17 17.77
CA GLY A 454 -5.64 -9.58 16.65
C GLY A 454 -4.90 -9.64 15.31
N GLU A 455 -3.61 -9.96 15.33
CA GLU A 455 -2.79 -10.11 14.14
C GLU A 455 -2.98 -11.53 13.55
N ARG A 456 -2.94 -11.65 12.23
CA ARG A 456 -3.13 -12.95 11.54
C ARG A 456 -1.81 -13.57 11.11
N GLN A 457 -0.75 -12.77 11.00
CA GLN A 457 0.54 -13.18 10.47
C GLN A 457 1.60 -13.08 11.56
N HIS A 458 2.17 -14.23 11.93
CA HIS A 458 3.23 -14.33 12.94
C HIS A 458 4.49 -15.00 12.37
N ASN A 459 4.69 -14.92 11.05
CA ASN A 459 5.91 -15.36 10.38
C ASN A 459 7.11 -14.48 10.75
N LEU A 460 8.30 -15.09 10.77
CA LEU A 460 9.53 -14.49 11.26
C LEU A 460 9.86 -13.15 10.58
N ASP A 461 9.85 -13.09 9.25
CA ASP A 461 10.15 -11.87 8.47
C ASP A 461 9.19 -10.72 8.78
N LYS A 462 7.93 -11.01 9.13
CA LYS A 462 6.97 -9.99 9.57
C LYS A 462 7.35 -9.44 10.93
N ILE A 463 7.59 -10.30 11.90
CA ILE A 463 7.96 -9.89 13.25
C ILE A 463 9.29 -9.12 13.21
N VAL A 464 10.29 -9.60 12.48
CA VAL A 464 11.59 -8.92 12.35
C VAL A 464 11.44 -7.52 11.78
N PHE A 465 10.64 -7.37 10.73
CA PHE A 465 10.38 -6.06 10.15
C PHE A 465 9.69 -5.11 11.13
N GLU A 466 8.65 -5.58 11.81
CA GLU A 466 7.90 -4.74 12.75
C GLU A 466 8.77 -4.34 13.95
N GLU A 467 9.55 -5.28 14.48
CA GLU A 467 10.33 -5.05 15.69
C GLU A 467 11.64 -4.31 15.46
N PHE A 468 12.25 -4.45 14.28
CA PHE A 468 13.59 -3.93 13.98
C PHE A 468 13.70 -3.11 12.70
N GLY A 469 12.64 -3.00 11.89
CA GLY A 469 12.67 -2.30 10.60
C GLY A 469 13.55 -3.01 9.57
N TYR A 470 13.92 -4.26 9.88
CA TYR A 470 14.86 -5.06 9.11
C TYR A 470 14.11 -5.97 8.14
N GLU A 471 14.58 -6.01 6.90
CA GLU A 471 14.00 -6.84 5.85
C GLU A 471 14.89 -8.06 5.65
N MET A 472 14.38 -9.22 6.08
CA MET A 472 15.07 -10.50 5.94
C MET A 472 15.17 -10.91 4.48
N MET A 473 16.13 -11.80 4.18
CA MET A 473 16.26 -12.40 2.86
C MET A 473 14.98 -13.20 2.54
N PRO A 474 14.22 -12.84 1.50
CA PRO A 474 13.01 -13.58 1.15
C PRO A 474 13.39 -14.95 0.57
N ILE A 475 12.54 -15.97 0.78
CA ILE A 475 12.76 -17.31 0.24
C ILE A 475 12.89 -17.29 -1.30
N GLU A 476 12.20 -16.38 -1.99
CA GLU A 476 12.31 -16.21 -3.44
C GLU A 476 13.73 -15.80 -3.90
N ALA A 477 14.55 -15.19 -3.03
CA ALA A 477 15.96 -14.92 -3.33
C ALA A 477 16.82 -16.19 -3.37
N LEU A 478 16.35 -17.27 -2.73
CA LEU A 478 16.98 -18.59 -2.74
C LEU A 478 16.47 -19.41 -3.92
N ILE A 479 15.15 -19.54 -4.07
CA ILE A 479 14.52 -20.52 -4.96
C ILE A 479 13.93 -19.93 -6.25
N GLY A 480 13.86 -18.60 -6.37
CA GLY A 480 13.23 -17.90 -7.50
C GLY A 480 11.77 -17.52 -7.25
N GLU A 481 11.22 -16.65 -8.11
CA GLU A 481 9.85 -16.17 -8.01
C GLU A 481 8.81 -17.26 -8.28
N LYS A 482 7.67 -17.24 -7.57
CA LYS A 482 6.56 -18.20 -7.73
C LYS A 482 5.94 -18.26 -9.13
N ARG A 483 6.12 -17.21 -9.94
CA ARG A 483 5.64 -17.16 -11.34
C ARG A 483 6.56 -17.87 -12.32
N ASN A 484 7.79 -18.14 -11.90
CA ASN A 484 8.79 -18.88 -12.65
C ASN A 484 8.95 -20.28 -12.07
N GLU A 485 9.73 -21.11 -12.74
CA GLU A 485 10.11 -22.41 -12.21
C GLU A 485 11.05 -22.21 -11.02
N GLN A 486 10.57 -22.55 -9.82
CA GLN A 486 11.37 -22.45 -8.60
C GLN A 486 12.34 -23.63 -8.51
N ILE A 487 13.60 -23.37 -8.18
CA ILE A 487 14.55 -24.44 -7.93
C ILE A 487 14.23 -25.13 -6.59
N PRO A 488 14.39 -26.45 -6.49
CA PRO A 488 14.26 -27.15 -5.21
C PRO A 488 15.25 -26.61 -4.16
N MET A 489 14.85 -26.55 -2.89
CA MET A 489 15.70 -26.05 -1.79
C MET A 489 17.04 -26.81 -1.69
N ARG A 490 17.05 -28.10 -2.03
CA ARG A 490 18.25 -28.95 -2.05
C ARG A 490 19.32 -28.53 -3.06
N ASP A 491 18.91 -27.75 -4.07
CA ASP A 491 19.77 -27.30 -5.19
C ASP A 491 20.26 -25.86 -4.98
N VAL A 492 19.81 -25.17 -3.93
CA VAL A 492 20.33 -23.87 -3.51
C VAL A 492 21.80 -24.00 -3.10
N SER A 493 22.64 -23.00 -3.43
CA SER A 493 24.06 -23.02 -3.06
C SER A 493 24.21 -23.01 -1.53
N MET A 494 25.23 -23.70 -1.03
CA MET A 494 25.41 -23.89 0.41
C MET A 494 25.66 -22.57 1.13
N GLU A 495 26.34 -21.62 0.49
CA GLU A 495 26.62 -20.30 1.04
C GLU A 495 25.34 -19.49 1.21
N LYS A 496 24.43 -19.54 0.22
CA LYS A 496 23.14 -18.85 0.29
C LYS A 496 22.24 -19.47 1.37
N LEU A 497 22.13 -20.80 1.36
CA LEU A 497 21.36 -21.54 2.35
C LEU A 497 21.87 -21.28 3.77
N SER A 498 23.20 -21.30 3.94
CA SER A 498 23.84 -21.01 5.22
C SER A 498 23.59 -19.59 5.70
N TRP A 499 23.62 -18.60 4.80
CA TRP A 499 23.35 -17.22 5.18
C TRP A 499 21.90 -17.06 5.63
N TYR A 500 20.96 -17.57 4.83
CA TYR A 500 19.53 -17.51 5.09
C TYR A 500 19.18 -18.15 6.43
N SER A 501 19.60 -19.40 6.66
CA SER A 501 19.29 -20.10 7.92
C SER A 501 19.98 -19.45 9.14
N CYS A 502 21.21 -18.93 8.99
CA CYS A 502 21.86 -18.17 10.06
C CYS A 502 21.15 -16.85 10.38
N GLU A 503 20.58 -16.19 9.37
CA GLU A 503 19.73 -15.01 9.56
C GLU A 503 18.50 -15.35 10.40
N ASP A 504 17.80 -16.43 10.05
CA ASP A 504 16.62 -16.90 10.75
C ASP A 504 16.93 -17.19 12.23
N ALA A 505 18.02 -17.92 12.52
CA ALA A 505 18.42 -18.20 13.90
C ALA A 505 18.84 -16.93 14.69
N ASN A 506 19.61 -16.03 14.08
CA ASN A 506 20.06 -14.80 14.74
C ASN A 506 18.88 -13.86 15.04
N PHE A 507 17.96 -13.67 14.10
CA PHE A 507 16.80 -12.83 14.34
C PHE A 507 15.78 -13.48 15.28
N THR A 508 15.63 -14.80 15.23
CA THR A 508 14.84 -15.52 16.24
C THR A 508 15.40 -15.31 17.65
N PHE A 509 16.73 -15.30 17.84
CA PHE A 509 17.35 -14.95 19.12
C PHE A 509 17.02 -13.52 19.56
N ARG A 510 17.15 -12.54 18.65
CA ARG A 510 16.83 -11.13 18.93
C ARG A 510 15.35 -10.93 19.29
N ILE A 511 14.45 -11.64 18.59
CA ILE A 511 13.01 -11.63 18.88
C ILE A 511 12.75 -12.26 20.24
N TYR A 512 13.37 -13.40 20.56
CA TYR A 512 13.25 -14.01 21.87
C TYR A 512 13.61 -13.03 22.99
N GLU A 513 14.74 -12.33 22.89
CA GLU A 513 15.15 -11.35 23.92
C GLU A 513 14.08 -10.27 24.14
N LYS A 514 13.51 -9.76 23.05
CA LYS A 514 12.48 -8.72 23.09
C LYS A 514 11.14 -9.24 23.62
N LEU A 515 10.60 -10.30 23.00
CA LEU A 515 9.27 -10.81 23.33
C LEU A 515 9.23 -11.47 24.71
N SER A 516 10.33 -12.07 25.18
CA SER A 516 10.41 -12.60 26.55
C SER A 516 10.27 -11.47 27.58
N GLN A 517 10.83 -10.30 27.32
CA GLN A 517 10.64 -9.13 28.17
C GLN A 517 9.21 -8.60 28.08
N GLU A 518 8.65 -8.46 26.88
CA GLU A 518 7.27 -7.99 26.69
C GLU A 518 6.23 -8.91 27.36
N LEU A 519 6.41 -10.23 27.30
CA LEU A 519 5.54 -11.19 27.99
C LEU A 519 5.55 -10.99 29.50
N LYS A 520 6.71 -10.67 30.09
CA LYS A 520 6.83 -10.36 31.52
C LYS A 520 6.15 -9.03 31.85
N ASP A 521 6.42 -7.99 31.06
CA ASP A 521 5.88 -6.65 31.27
C ASP A 521 4.35 -6.62 31.19
N LYS A 522 3.77 -7.39 30.26
CA LYS A 522 2.32 -7.55 30.11
C LYS A 522 1.72 -8.63 31.01
N LYS A 523 2.51 -9.29 31.87
CA LYS A 523 2.09 -10.37 32.78
C LYS A 523 1.44 -11.58 32.07
N LEU A 524 1.90 -11.88 30.85
CA LEU A 524 1.42 -13.00 30.03
C LEU A 524 2.33 -14.24 30.09
N GLN A 525 3.43 -14.17 30.86
CA GLN A 525 4.40 -15.25 30.99
C GLN A 525 3.75 -16.60 31.39
N ARG A 526 2.78 -16.58 32.31
CA ARG A 526 2.09 -17.80 32.76
C ARG A 526 1.29 -18.47 31.64
N LEU A 527 0.58 -17.68 30.84
CA LEU A 527 -0.18 -18.18 29.69
C LEU A 527 0.77 -18.83 28.68
N PHE A 528 1.89 -18.17 28.40
CA PHE A 528 2.92 -18.71 27.51
C PHE A 528 3.53 -20.01 28.05
N ASP A 529 4.04 -20.03 29.29
CA ASP A 529 4.80 -21.16 29.84
C ASP A 529 3.93 -22.37 30.21
N GLU A 530 2.74 -22.15 30.78
CA GLU A 530 1.91 -23.24 31.34
C GLU A 530 0.86 -23.76 30.35
N ILE A 531 0.51 -22.99 29.31
CA ILE A 531 -0.58 -23.32 28.39
C ILE A 531 -0.09 -23.48 26.96
N ASP A 532 0.41 -22.42 26.32
CA ASP A 532 0.66 -22.44 24.87
C ASP A 532 1.97 -23.14 24.48
N LEU A 533 3.07 -22.92 25.21
CA LEU A 533 4.36 -23.55 24.90
C LEU A 533 4.34 -25.08 25.03
N PRO A 534 3.73 -25.69 26.09
CA PRO A 534 3.61 -27.15 26.19
C PRO A 534 2.85 -27.77 25.00
N MET A 535 1.91 -27.04 24.41
CA MET A 535 1.13 -27.53 23.26
C MET A 535 1.99 -27.75 22.02
N VAL A 536 3.13 -27.07 21.87
CA VAL A 536 4.04 -27.25 20.73
C VAL A 536 4.47 -28.73 20.62
N SER A 537 4.98 -29.30 21.70
CA SER A 537 5.45 -30.69 21.73
C SER A 537 4.30 -31.70 21.68
N ILE A 538 3.17 -31.40 22.35
CA ILE A 538 1.98 -32.27 22.36
C ILE A 538 1.39 -32.38 20.95
N LEU A 539 1.21 -31.25 20.25
CA LEU A 539 0.68 -31.23 18.90
C LEU A 539 1.65 -31.88 17.91
N ALA A 540 2.96 -31.66 18.05
CA ALA A 540 3.95 -32.37 17.24
C ALA A 540 3.80 -33.89 17.38
N TRP A 541 3.65 -34.39 18.61
CA TRP A 541 3.43 -35.82 18.87
C TRP A 541 2.11 -36.32 18.28
N MET A 542 1.01 -35.59 18.46
CA MET A 542 -0.30 -35.98 17.91
C MET A 542 -0.29 -36.04 16.39
N GLU A 543 0.33 -35.06 15.73
CA GLU A 543 0.43 -35.00 14.27
C GLU A 543 1.30 -36.12 13.69
N ASP A 544 2.38 -36.51 14.39
CA ASP A 544 3.19 -37.67 13.98
C ASP A 544 2.53 -39.01 14.26
N PHE A 545 1.75 -39.11 15.34
CA PHE A 545 1.00 -40.32 15.65
C PHE A 545 -0.10 -40.56 14.63
N GLY A 546 -0.75 -39.47 14.18
CA GLY A 546 -1.80 -39.51 13.17
C GLY A 546 -3.08 -40.19 13.65
N MET A 547 -3.98 -40.47 12.71
CA MET A 547 -5.22 -41.18 12.96
C MET A 547 -5.39 -42.29 11.93
N LYS A 548 -5.72 -43.50 12.39
CA LYS A 548 -6.03 -44.62 11.50
C LYS A 548 -7.40 -44.40 10.87
N ILE A 549 -7.49 -44.51 9.55
CA ILE A 549 -8.73 -44.37 8.79
C ILE A 549 -9.17 -45.71 8.17
N ASP A 550 -10.47 -45.91 8.02
CA ASP A 550 -11.04 -47.00 7.23
C ASP A 550 -11.14 -46.55 5.77
N ALA A 551 -10.13 -46.92 4.97
CA ALA A 551 -10.07 -46.57 3.56
C ALA A 551 -11.19 -47.24 2.73
N GLY A 552 -11.70 -48.39 3.17
CA GLY A 552 -12.79 -49.09 2.49
C GLY A 552 -14.09 -48.31 2.63
N TYR A 553 -14.44 -47.95 3.86
CA TYR A 553 -15.62 -47.13 4.15
C TYR A 553 -15.56 -45.76 3.46
N LEU A 554 -14.41 -45.08 3.49
CA LEU A 554 -14.25 -43.80 2.77
C LEU A 554 -14.41 -43.95 1.24
N SER A 555 -13.98 -45.08 0.68
CA SER A 555 -14.20 -45.38 -0.74
C SER A 555 -15.67 -45.58 -1.08
N GLU A 556 -16.43 -46.23 -0.20
CA GLU A 556 -17.88 -46.40 -0.35
C GLU A 556 -18.61 -45.05 -0.26
N MET A 557 -18.30 -44.24 0.75
CA MET A 557 -18.85 -42.88 0.88
C MET A 557 -18.56 -42.02 -0.36
N SER A 558 -17.35 -42.12 -0.93
CA SER A 558 -16.98 -41.38 -2.14
C SER A 558 -17.87 -41.75 -3.34
N LYS A 559 -18.17 -43.05 -3.50
CA LYS A 559 -19.08 -43.55 -4.56
C LYS A 559 -20.50 -43.05 -4.34
N GLU A 560 -21.01 -43.10 -3.11
CA GLU A 560 -22.36 -42.61 -2.80
C GLU A 560 -22.49 -41.11 -3.08
N ALA A 561 -21.49 -40.31 -2.69
CA ALA A 561 -21.46 -38.88 -2.96
C ALA A 561 -21.45 -38.58 -4.48
N HIS A 562 -20.68 -39.34 -5.27
CA HIS A 562 -20.69 -39.20 -6.74
C HIS A 562 -22.06 -39.51 -7.34
N ILE A 563 -22.71 -40.59 -6.91
CA ILE A 563 -24.05 -40.96 -7.38
C ILE A 563 -25.06 -39.85 -7.08
N GLN A 564 -24.99 -39.24 -5.89
CA GLN A 564 -25.88 -38.13 -5.51
C GLN A 564 -25.59 -36.86 -6.31
N ALA A 565 -24.30 -36.52 -6.49
CA ALA A 565 -23.89 -35.36 -7.29
C ALA A 565 -24.36 -35.48 -8.74
N ASP A 566 -24.13 -36.63 -9.38
CA ASP A 566 -24.58 -36.92 -10.75
C ASP A 566 -26.10 -36.82 -10.89
N LYS A 567 -26.84 -37.28 -9.89
CA LYS A 567 -28.30 -37.20 -9.87
C LYS A 567 -28.78 -35.75 -9.82
N LEU A 568 -28.18 -34.93 -8.96
CA LEU A 568 -28.52 -33.51 -8.82
C LEU A 568 -28.13 -32.72 -10.07
N GLU A 569 -26.96 -32.97 -10.65
CA GLU A 569 -26.53 -32.32 -11.88
C GLU A 569 -27.51 -32.60 -13.04
N LYS A 570 -27.95 -33.85 -13.19
CA LYS A 570 -28.97 -34.22 -14.18
C LYS A 570 -30.31 -33.53 -13.91
N GLU A 571 -30.69 -33.37 -12.64
CA GLU A 571 -31.92 -32.66 -12.27
C GLU A 571 -31.83 -31.16 -12.60
N ILE A 572 -30.70 -30.51 -12.32
CA ILE A 572 -30.43 -29.11 -12.68
C ILE A 572 -30.53 -28.92 -14.20
N ILE A 573 -29.82 -29.73 -14.98
CA ILE A 573 -29.84 -29.66 -16.45
C ILE A 573 -31.25 -29.86 -16.98
N LYS A 574 -32.00 -30.83 -16.44
CA LYS A 574 -33.39 -31.09 -16.82
C LYS A 574 -34.31 -29.89 -16.53
N LEU A 575 -34.16 -29.24 -15.38
CA LEU A 575 -34.96 -28.07 -15.01
C LEU A 575 -34.59 -26.82 -15.82
N ALA A 576 -33.31 -26.65 -16.17
CA ALA A 576 -32.82 -25.56 -17.00
C ALA A 576 -33.19 -25.72 -18.48
N GLY A 577 -33.40 -26.95 -18.95
CA GLY A 577 -33.76 -27.26 -20.33
C GLY A 577 -32.60 -27.17 -21.34
N ILE A 578 -31.37 -26.90 -20.86
CA ILE A 578 -30.15 -26.83 -21.66
C ILE A 578 -28.99 -27.44 -20.87
N GLU A 579 -28.01 -28.03 -21.58
CA GLU A 579 -26.77 -28.52 -20.96
C GLU A 579 -25.76 -27.39 -20.76
N PHE A 580 -25.17 -27.34 -19.56
CA PHE A 580 -24.09 -26.43 -19.21
C PHE A 580 -23.29 -27.01 -18.04
N ASN A 581 -22.08 -26.50 -17.82
CA ASN A 581 -21.25 -26.88 -16.68
C ASN A 581 -21.74 -26.16 -15.41
N VAL A 582 -22.35 -26.94 -14.50
CA VAL A 582 -22.88 -26.44 -13.23
C VAL A 582 -21.83 -25.84 -12.29
N ASN A 583 -20.55 -26.15 -12.49
CA ASN A 583 -19.44 -25.59 -11.72
C ASN A 583 -18.88 -24.27 -12.32
N SER A 584 -19.38 -23.84 -13.49
CA SER A 584 -18.91 -22.63 -14.16
C SER A 584 -19.75 -21.41 -13.77
N THR A 585 -19.18 -20.53 -12.94
CA THR A 585 -19.83 -19.27 -12.53
C THR A 585 -20.18 -18.35 -13.72
N LYS A 586 -19.49 -18.51 -14.86
CA LYS A 586 -19.79 -17.77 -16.09
C LYS A 586 -20.97 -18.35 -16.86
N GLN A 587 -21.16 -19.67 -16.85
CA GLN A 587 -22.28 -20.32 -17.54
C GLN A 587 -23.56 -20.30 -16.70
N LEU A 588 -23.43 -20.19 -15.37
CA LEU A 588 -24.56 -19.99 -14.46
C LEU A 588 -25.22 -18.60 -14.57
N LYS A 589 -24.50 -17.60 -15.08
CA LYS A 589 -24.98 -16.23 -15.30
C LYS A 589 -25.58 -16.12 -16.70
#